data_AF-A0AAD4B9G4-F1
#
_entry.id   AF-A0AAD4B9G4-F1
#
_cell.length_a   1.000
_cell.length_b   1.000
_cell.length_c   1.000
_cell.angle_alpha   90.00
_cell.angle_beta   90.00
_cell.angle_gamma   90.00
#
_symmetry.space_group_name_H-M   'P 1'
#
loop_
_entity.id
_entity.type
_entity.pdbx_description
1 polymer ?
#
loop_
_entity_poly.entity_id
_entity_poly.type
_entity_poly.pdbx_seq_one_letter_code
_entity_poly.pdbx_strand_id
1 'polypeptide(L)' 'MKAILEGAGSGLEHIVKVTVYLTNMARDFGIFNEVYAEFFRDVGVLPARTCIGVAALPMGAFVEVECVAELAPGD' A
#
# COMPACT_ATOMS: atom_id res chain seq x y z
N MET A 1 -6.21 3.53 -4.26
CA MET A 1 -5.87 3.85 -2.86
C MET A 1 -6.02 5.33 -2.58
N LYS A 2 -5.13 6.22 -3.05
CA LYS A 2 -5.16 7.68 -2.77
C LYS A 2 -6.55 8.33 -2.91
N ALA A 3 -7.18 8.19 -4.09
CA ALA A 3 -8.51 8.76 -4.34
C ALA A 3 -9.61 8.25 -3.39
N ILE A 4 -9.49 7.01 -2.88
CA ILE A 4 -10.46 6.44 -1.94
C ILE A 4 -10.26 7.05 -0.55
N LEU A 5 -9.01 7.24 -0.11
CA LEU A 5 -8.69 7.89 1.15
C LEU A 5 -9.15 9.35 1.14
N GLU A 6 -8.84 10.09 0.08
CA GLU A 6 -9.27 11.48 -0.10
C GLU A 6 -10.79 11.60 -0.07
N GLY A 7 -11.50 10.72 -0.78
CA GLY A 7 -12.97 10.69 -0.77
C GLY A 7 -13.58 10.32 0.58
N ALA A 8 -12.79 9.75 1.49
CA ALA A 8 -13.20 9.38 2.84
C ALA A 8 -12.74 10.39 3.92
N GLY A 9 -12.18 11.54 3.56
CA GLY A 9 -11.65 12.51 4.53
C GLY A 9 -10.31 12.09 5.15
N SER A 10 -9.51 11.33 4.42
CA SER A 10 -8.19 10.84 4.83
C SER A 10 -7.12 11.16 3.76
N GLY A 11 -5.90 10.67 3.97
CA GLY A 11 -4.73 10.91 3.12
C GLY A 11 -3.71 9.78 3.22
N LEU A 12 -2.69 9.80 2.38
CA LEU A 12 -1.63 8.77 2.39
C LEU A 12 -0.80 8.82 3.68
N GLU A 13 -0.62 10.03 4.22
CA GLU A 13 0.03 10.34 5.48
C GLU A 13 -0.71 9.79 6.72
N HIS A 14 -1.98 9.42 6.56
CA HIS A 14 -2.81 8.85 7.62
C HIS A 14 -2.88 7.31 7.56
N ILE A 15 -2.20 6.68 6.59
CA ILE A 15 -2.08 5.22 6.55
C ILE A 15 -1.18 4.77 7.70
N VAL A 16 -1.66 3.83 8.51
CA VAL A 16 -0.92 3.27 9.65
C VAL A 16 -0.36 1.88 9.36
N LYS A 17 -1.00 1.13 8.45
CA LYS A 17 -0.61 -0.24 8.06
C LYS A 17 -0.87 -0.48 6.58
N VAL A 18 0.07 -1.15 5.92
CA VAL A 18 -0.08 -1.70 4.57
C VAL A 18 0.21 -3.21 4.58
N THR A 19 -0.61 -3.99 3.88
CA THR A 19 -0.31 -5.39 3.55
C THR A 19 -0.20 -5.54 2.05
N VAL A 20 0.89 -6.16 1.59
CA VAL A 20 1.22 -6.36 0.18
C VAL A 20 1.25 -7.85 -0.11
N TYR A 21 0.53 -8.24 -1.15
CA TYR A 21 0.51 -9.61 -1.65
C TYR A 21 1.14 -9.63 -3.04
N LEU A 22 2.17 -10.45 -3.24
CA LEU A 22 2.82 -10.64 -4.54
C LEU A 22 2.68 -12.09 -5.01
N THR A 23 2.33 -12.27 -6.28
CA THR A 23 2.27 -13.63 -6.87
C THR A 23 3.65 -14.19 -7.20
N ASN A 24 4.66 -13.33 -7.41
CA ASN A 24 6.03 -13.75 -7.67
C ASN A 24 7.04 -12.85 -6.93
N MET A 25 7.49 -13.31 -5.76
CA MET A 25 8.45 -12.57 -4.92
C MET A 25 9.80 -12.33 -5.61
N ALA A 26 10.32 -13.31 -6.36
CA ALA A 26 11.64 -13.21 -6.98
C ALA A 26 11.66 -12.16 -8.11
N ARG A 27 10.58 -12.06 -8.88
CA ARG A 27 10.45 -11.11 -9.99
C ARG A 27 10.04 -9.72 -9.51
N ASP A 28 9.07 -9.63 -8.59
CA ASP A 28 8.32 -8.39 -8.37
C ASP A 28 8.74 -7.62 -7.12
N PHE A 29 9.42 -8.25 -6.14
CA PHE A 29 9.70 -7.61 -4.85
C PHE A 29 10.58 -6.35 -4.95
N GLY A 30 11.64 -6.40 -5.76
CA GLY A 30 12.54 -5.25 -5.96
C GLY A 30 11.81 -4.07 -6.60
N ILE A 31 11.15 -4.33 -7.74
CA ILE A 31 10.37 -3.34 -8.49
C ILE A 31 9.27 -2.74 -7.62
N PHE A 32 8.56 -3.56 -6.83
CA PHE A 32 7.53 -3.09 -5.92
C PHE A 32 8.09 -2.13 -4.86
N ASN A 33 9.28 -2.40 -4.31
CA ASN A 33 9.87 -1.51 -3.30
C ASN A 33 10.22 -0.13 -3.88
N GLU A 34 10.67 -0.05 -5.13
CA GLU A 34 10.92 1.23 -5.81
C GLU A 34 9.63 2.03 -6.00
N VAL A 35 8.58 1.38 -6.50
CA VAL A 35 7.25 2.00 -6.66
C VAL A 35 6.67 2.41 -5.31
N TYR A 36 6.82 1.59 -4.28
CA TYR A 36 6.36 1.88 -2.92
C TYR A 36 7.05 3.11 -2.34
N ALA A 37 8.38 3.22 -2.51
CA ALA A 37 9.14 4.37 -2.04
C ALA A 37 8.71 5.66 -2.74
N GLU A 38 8.49 5.61 -4.05
CA GLU A 38 7.99 6.76 -4.82
C GLU A 38 6.56 7.14 -4.42
N PHE A 39 5.69 6.14 -4.20
CA PHE A 39 4.29 6.37 -3.82
C PHE A 39 4.16 7.06 -2.45
N PHE A 40 5.08 6.80 -1.52
CA PHE A 40 5.12 7.40 -0.19
C PHE A 40 6.19 8.50 -0.04
N ARG A 41 6.72 9.04 -1.14
CA ARG A 41 7.87 9.97 -1.10
C ARG A 41 7.64 11.24 -0.26
N ASP A 42 6.40 11.72 -0.22
CA ASP A 42 6.01 12.95 0.49
C ASP A 42 5.43 12.66 1.88
N VAL A 43 5.41 11.39 2.29
CA VAL A 43 4.92 10.96 3.60
C VAL A 43 6.09 10.89 4.59
N GLY A 44 6.02 11.67 5.67
CA GLY A 44 7.12 11.81 6.63
C GLY A 44 7.43 10.53 7.43
N VAL A 45 6.42 9.72 7.72
CA VAL A 45 6.57 8.44 8.44
C VAL A 45 5.90 7.33 7.64
N LEU A 46 6.69 6.35 7.19
CA LEU A 46 6.15 5.22 6.44
C LEU A 46 5.26 4.34 7.34
N PRO A 47 4.16 3.78 6.81
CA PRO A 47 3.30 2.89 7.58
C PRO A 47 4.02 1.57 7.90
N ALA A 48 3.56 0.91 8.96
CA ALA A 48 3.95 -0.47 9.20
C ALA A 48 3.61 -1.32 7.97
N ARG A 49 4.46 -2.27 7.59
CA ARG A 49 4.31 -3.03 6.34
C ARG A 49 4.52 -4.52 6.52
N THR A 50 3.63 -5.30 5.91
CA THR A 50 3.82 -6.74 5.68
C THR A 50 3.84 -6.98 4.18
N CYS A 51 4.79 -7.75 3.67
CA CYS A 51 4.85 -8.15 2.26
C CYS A 51 5.04 -9.67 2.19
N ILE A 52 4.14 -10.37 1.51
CA ILE A 52 4.15 -11.84 1.44
C ILE A 52 3.89 -12.34 0.02
N GLY A 53 4.44 -13.52 -0.26
CA GLY A 53 4.13 -14.26 -1.48
C GLY A 53 2.80 -15.00 -1.35
N VAL A 54 1.98 -14.97 -2.39
CA VAL A 54 0.70 -15.70 -2.49
C VAL A 54 0.61 -16.51 -3.77
N ALA A 55 -0.20 -17.57 -3.77
CA ALA A 55 -0.32 -18.46 -4.93
C ALA A 55 -1.01 -17.79 -6.13
N ALA A 56 -2.04 -16.97 -5.88
CA ALA A 56 -2.79 -16.27 -6.91
C ALA A 56 -3.53 -15.07 -6.31
N LEU A 57 -3.94 -14.15 -7.16
CA LEU A 57 -4.78 -13.00 -6.84
C LEU A 57 -5.97 -12.94 -7.82
N PRO A 58 -7.07 -12.24 -7.46
CA PRO A 58 -8.20 -12.03 -8.36
C PRO A 58 -7.76 -11.47 -9.72
N MET A 59 -8.46 -11.85 -10.79
CA MET A 59 -8.18 -11.40 -12.16
C MET A 59 -6.77 -11.72 -12.70
N GLY A 60 -6.00 -12.57 -12.03
CA GLY A 60 -4.62 -12.86 -12.41
C GLY A 60 -3.66 -11.70 -12.13
N ALA A 61 -4.00 -10.82 -11.18
CA ALA A 61 -3.16 -9.70 -10.80
C ALA A 61 -1.80 -10.16 -10.26
N PHE A 62 -0.77 -9.33 -10.44
CA PHE A 62 0.58 -9.63 -9.92
C PHE A 62 0.79 -9.15 -8.49
N VAL A 63 0.10 -8.07 -8.12
CA VAL A 63 0.18 -7.41 -6.82
C VAL A 63 -1.21 -6.99 -6.36
N GLU A 64 -1.46 -7.13 -5.06
CA GLU A 64 -2.60 -6.55 -4.37
C GLU A 64 -2.11 -5.84 -3.10
N VAL A 65 -2.72 -4.70 -2.79
CA VAL A 65 -2.35 -3.88 -1.63
C VAL A 65 -3.60 -3.48 -0.88
N GLU A 66 -3.67 -3.85 0.41
CA GLU A 66 -4.62 -3.28 1.36
C GLU A 66 -3.93 -2.28 2.29
N CYS A 67 -4.72 -1.35 2.83
CA CYS A 67 -4.24 -0.43 3.85
C CYS A 67 -5.29 -0.18 4.94
N VAL A 68 -4.82 0.15 6.13
CA VAL A 68 -5.61 0.74 7.21
C VAL A 68 -5.14 2.17 7.41
N ALA A 69 -6.07 3.11 7.47
CA ALA A 69 -5.80 4.52 7.66
C ALA A 69 -6.73 5.12 8.72
N GLU A 70 -6.25 6.16 9.39
CA GLU A 70 -7.07 7.01 10.25
C GLU A 70 -7.77 8.08 9.41
N LEU A 71 -8.89 8.60 9.91
CA LEU A 71 -9.46 9.84 9.37
C LEU A 71 -8.53 11.01 9.70
N ALA A 72 -8.55 12.06 8.87
CA ALA A 72 -7.79 13.26 9.18
C ALA A 72 -8.24 13.83 10.54
N PRO A 73 -7.32 14.32 11.40
CA PRO A 73 -7.70 14.92 12.67
C PRO A 73 -8.57 16.16 12.43
N GLY A 74 -9.88 16.08 12.74
CA GLY A 74 -10.75 17.26 12.75
C GLY A 74 -12.16 17.14 12.17
N ASP A 75 -12.77 15.96 12.11
CA ASP A 75 -14.22 15.81 11.86
C ASP A 75 -15.01 15.55 13.16
#